data_AF-A0A6J8D7R7-F1
#
_entry.id   AF-A0A6J8D7R7-F1
#
_cell.length_a   1.000
_cell.length_b   1.000
_cell.length_c   1.000
_cell.angle_alpha   90.00
_cell.angle_beta   90.00
_cell.angle_gamma   90.00
#
_symmetry.space_group_name_H-M   'P 1'
#
loop_
_entity.id
_entity.type
_entity.pdbx_description
1 polymer ?
#
loop_
_entity_poly.entity_id
_entity_poly.type
_entity_poly.pdbx_seq_one_letter_code
_entity_poly.pdbx_strand_id
1 'polypeptide(L)'
;MDQLSGTHIRKKDIDKLESIQKKRARFITKDYKSRDEGCMTKMLQEHQLPSLQSRRQHQRLIFFFKVVEGKIPALPPDDLIKFHRPKRQIRATTFNNFIIKNIRDQQVRNNKRAVIVPNSKTDQFKNSIFVRTAVEWNHLEDSVVCVTTTEEFKTAFLSKRD
;
A
#
# COMPACT_ATOMS: atom_id res chain seq x y z
N MET A 1 -8.48 19.17 -28.20
CA MET A 1 -9.67 18.87 -27.39
C MET A 1 -9.33 17.67 -26.52
N ASP A 2 -8.90 17.92 -25.29
CA ASP A 2 -8.56 16.86 -24.32
C ASP A 2 -9.73 16.70 -23.35
N GLN A 3 -10.62 15.74 -23.60
CA GLN A 3 -11.50 15.19 -22.57
C GLN A 3 -11.78 13.70 -22.81
N LEU A 4 -11.85 12.97 -21.69
CA LEU A 4 -12.20 11.54 -21.48
C LEU A 4 -11.04 10.56 -21.71
N SER A 5 -10.59 9.70 -20.79
CA SER A 5 -11.15 9.20 -19.54
C SER A 5 -10.02 8.56 -18.70
N GLY A 6 -10.19 8.53 -17.36
CA GLY A 6 -9.29 7.81 -16.45
C GLY A 6 -8.71 8.73 -15.37
N THR A 7 -9.19 8.59 -14.13
CA THR A 7 -8.77 9.40 -12.98
C THR A 7 -7.33 9.08 -12.60
N HIS A 8 -6.36 9.61 -13.34
CA HIS A 8 -4.97 9.65 -12.92
C HIS A 8 -4.86 10.60 -11.72
N ILE A 9 -4.57 10.07 -10.53
CA ILE A 9 -4.32 10.91 -9.35
C ILE A 9 -3.06 11.74 -9.65
N ARG A 10 -3.27 13.01 -10.00
CA ARG A 10 -2.15 13.90 -10.36
C ARG A 10 -1.32 14.20 -9.13
N LYS A 11 -0.01 14.30 -9.31
CA LYS A 11 0.93 14.73 -8.26
C LYS A 11 0.46 16.00 -7.54
N LYS A 12 -0.07 16.98 -8.29
CA LYS A 12 -0.68 18.21 -7.75
C LYS A 12 -1.78 17.96 -6.72
N ASP A 13 -2.61 16.95 -6.93
CA ASP A 13 -3.72 16.64 -6.02
C ASP A 13 -3.24 15.89 -4.78
N ILE A 14 -2.17 15.09 -4.89
CA ILE A 14 -1.45 14.52 -3.73
C ILE A 14 -0.79 15.65 -2.92
N ASP A 15 -0.10 16.58 -3.58
CA ASP A 15 0.58 17.70 -2.92
C ASP A 15 -0.40 18.59 -2.15
N LYS A 16 -1.61 18.81 -2.70
CA LYS A 16 -2.70 19.50 -1.99
C LYS A 16 -3.09 18.76 -0.71
N LEU A 17 -3.21 17.43 -0.74
CA LEU A 17 -3.53 16.65 0.45
C LEU A 17 -2.38 16.67 1.47
N GLU A 18 -1.14 16.54 1.04
CA GLU A 18 0.03 16.64 1.90
C GLU A 18 0.19 18.05 2.49
N SER A 19 -0.32 19.09 1.82
CA SER A 19 -0.34 20.47 2.36
C SER A 19 -1.09 20.58 3.70
N ILE A 20 -2.11 19.74 3.92
CA ILE A 20 -2.85 19.70 5.19
C ILE A 20 -1.94 19.19 6.31
N GLN A 21 -1.13 18.16 6.02
CA GLN A 21 -0.14 17.65 6.97
C GLN A 21 0.94 18.68 7.28
N LYS A 22 1.41 19.43 6.28
CA LYS A 22 2.37 20.54 6.48
C LYS A 22 1.81 21.64 7.38
N LYS A 23 0.52 22.00 7.21
CA LYS A 23 -0.16 22.95 8.10
C LYS A 23 -0.25 22.41 9.54
N ARG A 24 -0.55 21.13 9.71
CA ARG A 24 -0.58 20.47 11.02
C ARG A 24 0.80 20.48 11.69
N ALA A 25 1.88 20.23 10.95
CA ALA A 25 3.24 20.28 11.49
C ALA A 25 3.56 21.66 12.06
N ARG A 26 3.26 22.74 11.31
CA ARG A 26 3.42 24.12 11.80
C ARG A 26 2.57 24.45 13.04
N PHE A 27 1.37 23.89 13.10
CA PHE A 27 0.52 24.06 14.27
C PHE A 27 1.12 23.43 15.53
N ILE A 28 1.69 22.23 15.40
CA ILE A 28 2.34 21.51 16.51
C ILE A 28 3.60 22.26 16.98
N THR A 29 4.46 22.67 16.04
CA THR A 29 5.71 23.39 16.34
C THR A 29 5.51 24.84 16.75
N LYS A 30 4.30 25.38 16.54
CA LYS A 30 3.98 26.82 16.66
C LYS A 30 4.86 27.72 15.77
N ASP A 31 5.47 27.16 14.73
CA ASP A 31 6.34 27.90 13.80
C ASP A 31 5.67 28.15 12.44
N TYR A 32 5.27 29.41 12.27
CA TYR A 32 4.63 29.91 11.06
C TYR A 32 5.53 30.84 10.23
N LYS A 33 6.72 31.19 10.75
CA LYS A 33 7.58 32.23 10.16
C LYS A 33 8.72 31.63 9.35
N SER A 34 9.23 30.46 9.73
CA SER A 34 10.37 29.85 9.04
C SER A 34 10.03 29.45 7.61
N ARG A 35 10.89 29.88 6.67
CA ARG A 35 10.78 29.63 5.22
C ARG A 35 12.04 29.02 4.62
N ASP A 36 12.99 28.62 5.45
CA ASP A 36 14.23 27.99 4.99
C ASP A 36 13.94 26.71 4.23
N GLU A 37 14.79 26.40 3.24
CA GLU A 37 14.69 25.15 2.51
C GLU A 37 14.81 23.96 3.50
N GLY A 38 13.90 23.00 3.37
CA GLY A 38 13.86 21.84 4.27
C GLY A 38 13.25 22.09 5.66
N CYS A 39 12.86 23.32 6.04
CA CYS A 39 12.25 23.60 7.34
C CYS A 39 11.04 22.69 7.63
N MET A 40 10.20 22.47 6.63
CA MET A 40 9.03 21.60 6.74
C MET A 40 9.41 20.13 6.93
N THR A 41 10.42 19.65 6.20
CA THR A 41 10.90 18.27 6.33
C THR A 41 11.47 18.03 7.72
N LYS A 42 12.22 19.00 8.25
CA LYS A 42 12.75 18.96 9.63
C LYS A 42 11.62 18.88 10.65
N MET A 43 10.60 19.73 10.57
CA MET A 43 9.44 19.69 11.48
C MET A 43 8.70 18.35 11.43
N LEU A 44 8.57 17.75 10.24
CA LEU A 44 7.93 16.45 10.07
C LEU A 44 8.77 15.33 10.69
N GLN A 45 10.09 15.36 10.52
CA GLN A 45 11.00 14.37 11.11
C GLN A 45 11.07 14.49 12.64
N GLU A 46 11.19 15.71 13.16
CA GLU A 46 11.25 16.01 14.59
C GLU A 46 10.01 15.49 15.34
N HIS A 47 8.83 15.60 14.73
CA HIS A 47 7.57 15.10 15.29
C HIS A 47 7.19 13.69 14.81
N GLN A 48 8.08 12.97 14.11
CA GLN A 48 7.84 11.61 13.61
C GLN A 48 6.51 11.51 12.84
N LEU A 49 6.21 12.50 11.99
CA LEU A 49 4.97 12.60 11.22
C LEU A 49 5.18 12.02 9.80
N PRO A 50 4.91 10.72 9.56
CA PRO A 50 5.03 10.12 8.24
C PRO A 50 4.00 10.71 7.28
N SER A 51 4.32 10.73 5.98
CA SER A 51 3.43 11.29 4.94
C SER A 51 2.02 10.70 4.98
N LEU A 52 1.04 11.47 4.52
CA LEU A 52 -0.36 11.04 4.50
C LEU A 52 -0.53 9.80 3.63
N GLN A 53 0.21 9.73 2.52
CA GLN A 53 0.28 8.53 1.68
C GLN A 53 0.72 7.30 2.47
N SER A 54 1.81 7.39 3.23
CA SER A 54 2.33 6.28 4.04
C SER A 54 1.32 5.85 5.09
N ARG A 55 0.72 6.81 5.81
CA ARG A 55 -0.31 6.53 6.82
C ARG A 55 -1.52 5.81 6.24
N ARG A 56 -2.02 6.26 5.08
CA ARG A 56 -3.13 5.61 4.37
C ARG A 56 -2.75 4.22 3.88
N GLN A 57 -1.52 4.03 3.42
CA GLN A 57 -1.03 2.70 3.05
C GLN A 57 -1.05 1.76 4.26
N HIS A 58 -0.49 2.20 5.39
CA HIS A 58 -0.45 1.43 6.63
C HIS A 58 -1.86 1.03 7.08
N GLN A 59 -2.78 2.00 7.14
CA GLN A 59 -4.16 1.76 7.54
C GLN A 59 -4.87 0.73 6.65
N ARG A 60 -4.71 0.83 5.33
CA ARG A 60 -5.34 -0.12 4.41
C ARG A 60 -4.77 -1.53 4.56
N LEU A 61 -3.44 -1.67 4.68
CA LEU A 61 -2.81 -2.99 4.86
C LEU A 61 -3.16 -3.62 6.20
N ILE A 62 -3.16 -2.84 7.29
CA ILE A 62 -3.59 -3.33 8.61
C ILE A 62 -5.06 -3.74 8.58
N PHE A 63 -5.92 -2.95 7.94
CA PHE A 63 -7.32 -3.29 7.77
C PHE A 63 -7.49 -4.59 6.97
N PHE A 64 -6.76 -4.72 5.86
CA PHE A 64 -6.77 -5.91 5.02
C PHE A 64 -6.31 -7.15 5.80
N PHE A 65 -5.24 -7.04 6.59
CA PHE A 65 -4.81 -8.10 7.51
C PHE A 65 -5.93 -8.53 8.45
N LYS A 66 -6.65 -7.58 9.07
CA LYS A 66 -7.76 -7.89 9.96
C LYS A 66 -8.91 -8.62 9.25
N VAL A 67 -9.19 -8.27 7.99
CA VAL A 67 -10.20 -8.98 7.17
C VAL A 67 -9.73 -10.41 6.89
N VAL A 68 -8.48 -10.58 6.44
CA VAL A 68 -7.88 -11.90 6.14
C VAL A 68 -7.90 -12.81 7.37
N GLU A 69 -7.64 -12.28 8.56
CA GLU A 69 -7.71 -13.01 9.83
C GLU A 69 -9.15 -13.22 10.37
N GLY A 70 -10.18 -12.71 9.68
CA GLY A 70 -11.57 -12.82 10.14
C GLY A 70 -11.90 -12.03 11.41
N LYS A 71 -11.09 -11.03 11.77
CA LYS A 71 -11.26 -10.21 12.99
C LYS A 71 -12.32 -9.11 12.85
N ILE A 72 -12.95 -8.99 11.68
CA ILE A 72 -13.98 -8.01 11.39
C ILE A 72 -15.27 -8.76 11.04
N PRO A 73 -16.23 -8.91 11.96
CA PRO A 73 -17.45 -9.70 11.75
C PRO A 73 -18.29 -9.23 10.56
N ALA A 74 -18.32 -7.91 10.31
CA ALA A 74 -19.07 -7.32 9.20
C ALA A 74 -18.48 -7.60 7.81
N LEU A 75 -17.25 -8.14 7.74
CA LEU A 75 -16.53 -8.41 6.50
C LEU A 75 -15.93 -9.82 6.53
N PRO A 76 -16.74 -10.87 6.31
CA PRO A 76 -16.27 -12.24 6.26
C PRO A 76 -15.21 -12.42 5.14
N PRO A 77 -14.02 -12.99 5.44
CA PRO A 77 -12.98 -13.16 4.44
C PRO A 77 -13.39 -14.04 3.26
N ASP A 78 -14.19 -15.08 3.49
CA ASP A 78 -14.59 -16.05 2.46
C ASP A 78 -15.37 -15.42 1.29
N ASP A 79 -16.16 -14.37 1.59
CA ASP A 79 -16.95 -13.66 0.59
C ASP A 79 -16.13 -12.63 -0.20
N LEU A 80 -15.10 -12.07 0.43
CA LEU A 80 -14.37 -10.91 -0.06
C LEU A 80 -13.01 -11.26 -0.69
N ILE A 81 -12.37 -12.32 -0.22
CA ILE A 81 -10.98 -12.64 -0.51
C ILE A 81 -10.87 -14.07 -1.02
N LYS A 82 -10.23 -14.23 -2.17
CA LYS A 82 -9.91 -15.55 -2.72
C LYS A 82 -8.39 -15.71 -2.76
N PHE A 83 -7.87 -16.67 -2.02
CA PHE A 83 -6.43 -16.94 -2.03
C PHE A 83 -5.99 -17.62 -3.33
N HIS A 84 -4.77 -17.32 -3.76
CA HIS A 84 -4.15 -18.08 -4.82
C HIS A 84 -3.84 -19.50 -4.34
N ARG A 85 -4.35 -20.48 -5.07
CA ARG A 85 -3.91 -21.86 -4.89
C ARG A 85 -2.44 -21.98 -5.31
N PRO A 86 -1.62 -22.76 -4.59
CA PRO A 86 -0.26 -23.05 -5.02
C PRO A 86 -0.32 -23.65 -6.43
N LYS A 87 0.31 -22.99 -7.40
CA LYS A 87 0.45 -23.55 -8.74
C LYS A 87 1.53 -24.63 -8.70
N ARG A 88 1.36 -25.66 -9.52
CA ARG A 88 2.43 -26.61 -9.85
C ARG A 88 3.68 -25.81 -10.24
N GLN A 89 4.83 -26.16 -9.66
CA GLN A 89 6.10 -25.54 -10.05
C GLN A 89 6.36 -25.86 -11.52
N ILE A 90 6.21 -24.86 -12.38
CA ILE A 90 6.62 -24.95 -13.77
C ILE A 90 8.08 -24.51 -13.77
N ARG A 91 8.98 -25.40 -14.20
CA ARG A 91 10.40 -25.06 -14.36
C ARG A 91 10.49 -23.90 -15.36
N ALA A 92 11.12 -22.81 -14.95
CA ALA A 92 11.36 -21.70 -15.87
C ALA A 92 12.23 -22.21 -17.02
N THR A 93 11.79 -22.04 -18.27
CA THR A 93 12.66 -22.20 -19.43
C THR A 93 13.67 -21.07 -19.38
N THR A 94 14.87 -21.34 -18.87
CA THR A 94 15.95 -20.36 -18.82
C THR A 94 16.42 -20.10 -20.24
N PHE A 95 15.99 -18.98 -20.82
CA PHE A 95 16.65 -18.46 -22.01
C PHE A 95 17.81 -17.59 -21.53
N ASN A 96 19.04 -18.06 -21.75
CA ASN A 96 20.23 -17.28 -21.48
C ASN A 96 20.10 -15.92 -22.22
N ASN A 97 20.45 -14.84 -21.53
CA ASN A 97 20.45 -13.44 -22.00
C ASN A 97 19.11 -12.69 -22.05
N PHE A 98 18.02 -13.20 -21.45
CA PHE A 98 16.76 -12.45 -21.35
C PHE A 98 16.35 -12.19 -19.89
N ILE A 99 16.24 -10.92 -19.51
CA ILE A 99 15.60 -10.52 -18.25
C ILE A 99 14.09 -10.51 -18.48
N ILE A 100 13.40 -11.55 -18.01
CA ILE A 100 11.94 -11.53 -17.93
C ILE A 100 11.57 -10.59 -16.77
N LYS A 101 11.30 -9.32 -17.07
CA LYS A 101 10.54 -8.47 -16.15
C LYS A 101 9.15 -9.11 -16.02
N ASN A 102 8.68 -9.34 -14.81
CA ASN A 102 7.32 -9.86 -14.60
C ASN A 102 6.34 -8.85 -15.23
N ILE A 103 5.76 -9.19 -16.39
CA ILE A 103 5.09 -8.22 -17.29
C ILE A 103 3.84 -7.59 -16.65
N ARG A 104 3.40 -8.07 -15.47
CA ARG A 104 2.22 -7.57 -14.75
C ARG A 104 2.46 -7.49 -13.24
N ASP A 105 2.64 -6.28 -12.71
CA ASP A 105 2.69 -6.00 -11.25
C ASP A 105 1.46 -6.55 -10.50
N GLN A 106 0.31 -6.64 -11.17
CA GLN A 106 -0.93 -7.19 -10.59
C GLN A 106 -0.88 -8.71 -10.36
N GLN A 107 0.12 -9.41 -10.90
CA GLN A 107 0.27 -10.86 -10.81
C GLN A 107 1.37 -11.29 -9.83
N VAL A 108 1.97 -10.36 -9.09
CA VAL A 108 3.00 -10.65 -8.09
C VAL A 108 2.41 -11.52 -6.98
N ARG A 109 3.24 -12.45 -6.46
CA ARG A 109 2.89 -13.45 -5.44
C ARG A 109 4.12 -13.78 -4.59
N ASN A 110 4.57 -12.82 -3.79
CA ASN A 110 5.80 -12.96 -3.01
C ASN A 110 5.62 -13.77 -1.72
N ASN A 111 4.37 -14.02 -1.30
CA ASN A 111 4.03 -14.72 -0.06
C ASN A 111 3.01 -15.85 -0.28
N LYS A 112 2.93 -16.78 0.68
CA LYS A 112 2.04 -17.95 0.64
C LYS A 112 0.56 -17.59 0.78
N ARG A 113 0.25 -16.44 1.37
CA ARG A 113 -1.12 -15.93 1.56
C ARG A 113 -1.50 -14.90 0.50
N ALA A 114 -0.89 -14.99 -0.70
CA ALA A 114 -1.19 -14.10 -1.80
C ALA A 114 -2.65 -14.30 -2.26
N VAL A 115 -3.33 -13.20 -2.51
CA VAL A 115 -4.74 -13.15 -2.89
C VAL A 115 -4.91 -12.91 -4.39
N ILE A 116 -6.01 -13.36 -4.94
CA ILE A 116 -6.43 -13.03 -6.30
C ILE A 116 -6.80 -11.55 -6.33
N VAL A 117 -6.09 -10.77 -7.15
CA VAL A 117 -6.44 -9.37 -7.40
C VAL A 117 -7.68 -9.34 -8.32
N PRO A 118 -8.80 -8.72 -7.91
CA PRO A 118 -9.97 -8.58 -8.76
C PRO A 118 -9.64 -7.79 -10.02
N ASN A 119 -10.20 -8.20 -11.16
CA ASN A 119 -10.03 -7.44 -12.40
C ASN A 119 -10.76 -6.10 -12.31
N SER A 120 -10.04 -5.00 -12.52
CA SER A 120 -10.60 -3.65 -12.52
C SER A 120 -10.64 -3.07 -13.93
N LYS A 121 -11.84 -2.80 -14.44
CA LYS A 121 -12.04 -2.14 -15.73
C LYS A 121 -11.99 -0.61 -15.64
N THR A 122 -12.10 -0.06 -14.43
CA THR A 122 -12.11 1.38 -14.17
C THR A 122 -11.02 1.76 -13.17
N ASP A 123 -10.49 2.97 -13.31
CA ASP A 123 -9.50 3.50 -12.38
C ASP A 123 -10.09 3.71 -10.97
N GLN A 124 -11.38 4.03 -10.85
CA GLN A 124 -12.01 4.17 -9.53
C GLN A 124 -11.98 2.83 -8.78
N PHE A 125 -12.35 1.74 -9.45
CA PHE A 125 -12.34 0.43 -8.82
C PHE A 125 -10.91 -0.08 -8.60
N LYS A 126 -9.99 0.17 -9.54
CA LYS A 126 -8.56 -0.13 -9.40
C LYS A 126 -7.94 0.53 -8.17
N ASN A 127 -8.33 1.78 -7.90
CA ASN A 127 -7.83 2.56 -6.76
C ASN A 127 -8.64 2.37 -5.48
N SER A 128 -9.68 1.52 -5.50
CA SER A 128 -10.42 1.13 -4.29
C SER A 128 -9.53 0.39 -3.30
N ILE A 129 -9.97 0.32 -2.05
CA ILE A 129 -9.21 -0.30 -0.95
C ILE A 129 -8.85 -1.74 -1.31
N PHE A 130 -9.82 -2.58 -1.70
CA PHE A 130 -9.57 -4.00 -1.91
C PHE A 130 -8.62 -4.28 -3.08
N VAL A 131 -8.84 -3.67 -4.26
CA VAL A 131 -8.02 -3.97 -5.44
C VAL A 131 -6.59 -3.48 -5.24
N ARG A 132 -6.42 -2.23 -4.82
CA ARG A 132 -5.09 -1.64 -4.63
C ARG A 132 -4.34 -2.33 -3.49
N THR A 133 -5.01 -2.63 -2.38
CA THR A 133 -4.36 -3.24 -1.23
C THR A 133 -4.07 -4.73 -1.46
N ALA A 134 -4.87 -5.46 -2.24
CA ALA A 134 -4.54 -6.82 -2.66
C ALA A 134 -3.22 -6.89 -3.44
N VAL A 135 -2.98 -5.92 -4.34
CA VAL A 135 -1.69 -5.82 -5.06
C VAL A 135 -0.56 -5.57 -4.06
N GLU A 136 -0.69 -4.55 -3.20
CA GLU A 136 0.34 -4.21 -2.20
C GLU A 136 0.61 -5.38 -1.23
N TRP A 137 -0.43 -6.09 -0.79
CA TRP A 137 -0.37 -7.27 0.06
C TRP A 137 0.43 -8.41 -0.56
N ASN A 138 0.22 -8.68 -1.84
CA ASN A 138 0.93 -9.75 -2.54
C ASN A 138 2.43 -9.48 -2.73
N HIS A 139 2.85 -8.22 -2.64
CA HIS A 139 4.27 -7.84 -2.70
C HIS A 139 4.98 -8.00 -1.37
N LEU A 140 4.25 -8.11 -0.25
CA LEU A 140 4.83 -8.31 1.07
C LEU A 140 5.54 -9.66 1.16
N GLU A 141 6.55 -9.73 2.02
CA GLU A 141 7.24 -10.97 2.33
C GLU A 141 6.38 -11.90 3.19
N ASP A 142 6.67 -13.20 3.05
CA ASP A 142 5.98 -14.27 3.80
C ASP A 142 6.12 -14.09 5.32
N SER A 143 7.27 -13.60 5.79
CA SER A 143 7.55 -13.35 7.21
C SER A 143 6.62 -12.30 7.83
N VAL A 144 6.22 -11.28 7.05
CA VAL A 144 5.34 -10.21 7.51
C VAL A 144 3.88 -10.67 7.50
N VAL A 145 3.51 -11.47 6.50
CA VAL A 145 2.12 -11.84 6.23
C VAL A 145 1.65 -13.06 7.04
N CYS A 146 2.56 -13.94 7.46
CA CYS A 146 2.24 -15.14 8.22
C CYS A 146 2.14 -14.93 9.74
N VAL A 147 2.29 -13.70 10.23
CA VAL A 147 2.04 -13.37 11.65
C VAL A 147 0.56 -13.53 12.01
N THR A 148 0.28 -13.84 13.28
CA THR A 148 -1.09 -14.16 13.74
C THR A 148 -1.76 -12.96 14.40
N THR A 149 -0.99 -12.10 15.08
CA THR A 149 -1.57 -10.95 15.78
C THR A 149 -1.48 -9.67 14.95
N THR A 150 -2.40 -8.75 15.19
CA THR A 150 -2.43 -7.46 14.49
C THR A 150 -1.28 -6.56 14.94
N GLU A 151 -0.85 -6.67 16.18
CA GLU A 151 0.26 -5.87 16.70
C GLU A 151 1.60 -6.34 16.14
N GLU A 152 1.84 -7.65 16.04
CA GLU A 152 3.01 -8.19 15.34
C GLU A 152 3.04 -7.78 13.86
N PHE A 153 1.90 -7.77 13.19
CA PHE A 153 1.83 -7.29 11.81
C PHE A 153 2.25 -5.82 11.69
N LYS A 154 1.76 -4.97 12.60
CA LYS A 154 2.14 -3.55 12.62
C LYS A 154 3.65 -3.39 12.86
N THR A 155 4.21 -4.06 13.86
CA THR A 155 5.64 -3.94 14.18
C THR A 155 6.51 -4.48 13.05
N ALA A 156 6.21 -5.67 12.51
CA ALA A 156 6.96 -6.27 11.41
C ALA A 156 6.93 -5.40 10.13
N PHE A 157 5.79 -4.77 9.85
CA PHE A 157 5.65 -3.90 8.68
C PHE A 157 6.34 -2.54 8.85
N LEU A 158 6.36 -1.99 10.07
CA LEU A 158 7.03 -0.72 10.38
C LEU A 158 8.55 -0.88 10.47
N SER A 159 9.03 -1.97 11.06
CA SER A 159 10.47 -2.24 11.26
C SER A 159 11.29 -2.35 9.96
N LYS A 160 10.65 -2.53 8.80
CA LYS A 160 11.32 -2.66 7.50
C LYS A 160 11.48 -1.34 6.73
N ARG A 161 11.08 -0.22 7.33
CA ARG A 161 11.07 1.09 6.67
C ARG A 161 11.97 2.16 7.29
N ASP A 162 12.72 1.80 8.33
CA ASP A 162 13.83 2.57 8.87
C ASP A 162 15.15 2.14 8.21
#